data_AF-Q7XB80-F1
#
_entry.id   AF-Q7XB80-F1
#
_cell.length_a   1.000
_cell.length_b   1.000
_cell.length_c   1.000
_cell.angle_alpha   90.00
_cell.angle_beta   90.00
_cell.angle_gamma   90.00
#
_symmetry.space_group_name_H-M   'P 1'
#
loop_
_entity.id
_entity.type
_entity.pdbx_description
1 polymer ?
#
loop_
_entity_poly.entity_id
_entity_poly.type
_entity_poly.pdbx_seq_one_letter_code
_entity_poly.pdbx_strand_id
1 'polypeptide(L)'
;MLPEGLPAGMMKEFQETRRCAVMVRESFLDLRDNFRRIVDPAIAAKRKDAKRQIVLDGPRSCGKSIALAMLVHWARTEGWLVFYVPQGKDWSHGGFFYRNTYNDLFDTPIQAAKILQDFLKYNENRLQQLPCQIFEPIPLGEGAGVGMMKGADTVEMPEGSTLYDLIQTGITHSHASVGVVVRLRKELSLVKDVPVLFAIDQYNSWFTFSEFQEPVTVRSCRPIHAKELTMVNVYRPMLHNDMMVGAFSHSTAVGKLRQDLPDVPSDARVMFPRYTVNEAETVCHYYMRQKIIKRENFSEEKWKKIYYLSNGNGSEMRWLAAFI
;
A
#
# COMPACT_ATOMS: atom_id res chain seq x y z
N MET A 1 4.92 -12.82 9.37
CA MET A 1 4.12 -12.52 8.16
C MET A 1 3.52 -11.13 8.30
N LEU A 2 3.05 -10.50 7.22
CA LEU A 2 2.45 -9.15 7.25
C LEU A 2 1.03 -9.21 7.85
N PRO A 3 0.79 -8.66 9.06
CA PRO A 3 -0.51 -8.77 9.74
C PRO A 3 -1.63 -7.95 9.07
N GLU A 4 -1.27 -6.95 8.25
CA GLU A 4 -2.21 -6.09 7.53
C GLU A 4 -2.89 -6.81 6.35
N GLY A 5 -2.34 -7.96 5.94
CA GLY A 5 -2.81 -8.75 4.82
C GLY A 5 -1.75 -8.94 3.74
N LEU A 6 -1.93 -9.99 2.94
CA LEU A 6 -1.06 -10.31 1.81
C LEU A 6 -1.79 -10.03 0.50
N PRO A 7 -1.07 -9.64 -0.57
CA PRO A 7 -1.67 -9.53 -1.89
C PRO A 7 -2.34 -10.86 -2.31
N ALA A 8 -3.54 -10.80 -2.90
CA ALA A 8 -4.29 -11.99 -3.28
C ALA A 8 -3.50 -12.96 -4.18
N GLY A 9 -2.67 -12.43 -5.09
CA GLY A 9 -1.80 -13.24 -5.94
C GLY A 9 -0.72 -14.01 -5.17
N MET A 10 -0.25 -13.46 -4.04
CA MET A 10 0.70 -14.10 -3.13
C MET A 10 0.00 -15.14 -2.26
N MET A 11 -1.20 -14.86 -1.76
CA MET A 11 -1.99 -15.86 -1.01
C MET A 11 -2.26 -17.09 -1.87
N LYS A 12 -2.65 -16.91 -3.14
CA LYS A 12 -2.83 -18.01 -4.09
C LYS A 12 -1.53 -18.79 -4.34
N GLU A 13 -0.41 -18.10 -4.52
CA GLU A 13 0.92 -18.74 -4.64
C GLU A 13 1.19 -19.66 -3.45
N PHE A 14 0.97 -19.17 -2.23
CA PHE A 14 1.27 -19.92 -1.01
C PHE A 14 0.31 -21.09 -0.80
N GLN A 15 -0.96 -20.93 -1.17
CA GLN A 15 -1.95 -22.00 -1.12
C GLN A 15 -1.62 -23.13 -2.09
N GLU A 16 -1.30 -22.80 -3.35
CA GLU A 16 -1.02 -23.78 -4.39
C GLU A 16 0.32 -24.50 -4.17
N THR A 17 1.35 -23.75 -3.78
CA THR A 17 2.71 -24.30 -3.53
C THR A 17 2.86 -24.93 -2.15
N ARG A 18 1.89 -24.70 -1.25
CA ARG A 18 1.92 -25.08 0.17
C ARG A 18 3.17 -24.58 0.90
N ARG A 19 3.79 -23.50 0.41
CA ARG A 19 4.97 -22.87 1.00
C ARG A 19 4.88 -21.36 0.91
N CYS A 20 5.33 -20.70 1.97
CA CYS A 20 5.44 -19.24 2.01
C CYS A 20 6.80 -18.80 1.45
N ALA A 21 7.02 -19.01 0.15
CA ALA A 21 8.24 -18.65 -0.54
C ALA A 21 7.94 -17.77 -1.76
N VAL A 22 8.78 -16.75 -1.98
CA VAL A 22 8.69 -15.83 -3.10
C VAL A 22 10.04 -15.75 -3.82
N MET A 23 10.01 -15.54 -5.12
CA MET A 23 11.22 -15.33 -5.91
C MET A 23 11.79 -13.93 -5.67
N VAL A 24 13.09 -13.86 -5.36
CA VAL A 24 13.84 -12.61 -5.36
C VAL A 24 14.19 -12.27 -6.80
N ARG A 25 13.72 -11.12 -7.27
CA ARG A 25 13.92 -10.62 -8.64
C ARG A 25 14.94 -9.49 -8.65
N GLU A 26 15.64 -9.32 -9.76
CA GLU A 26 16.58 -8.20 -9.94
C GLU A 26 15.88 -6.84 -9.77
N SER A 27 14.68 -6.69 -10.34
CA SER A 27 13.86 -5.48 -10.19
C SER A 27 13.46 -5.18 -8.73
N PHE A 28 13.36 -6.20 -7.89
CA PHE A 28 13.14 -6.01 -6.44
C PHE A 28 14.44 -5.59 -5.74
N LEU A 29 15.58 -6.18 -6.11
CA LEU A 29 16.90 -5.79 -5.57
C LEU A 29 17.19 -4.32 -5.89
N ASP A 30 16.91 -3.87 -7.11
CA ASP A 30 17.05 -2.47 -7.51
C ASP A 30 16.18 -1.53 -6.66
N LEU A 31 14.93 -1.92 -6.42
CA LEU A 31 13.99 -1.16 -5.59
C LEU A 31 14.46 -1.07 -4.13
N ARG A 32 14.87 -2.20 -3.55
CA ARG A 32 15.40 -2.27 -2.19
C ARG A 32 16.67 -1.43 -2.05
N ASP A 33 17.60 -1.60 -2.98
CA ASP A 33 18.89 -0.91 -2.94
C ASP A 33 18.74 0.59 -3.19
N ASN A 34 17.73 1.02 -3.95
CA ASN A 34 17.35 2.42 -4.04
C ASN A 34 17.02 3.02 -2.66
N PHE A 35 16.11 2.39 -1.90
CA PHE A 35 15.75 2.90 -0.57
C PHE A 35 16.89 2.78 0.43
N ARG A 36 17.68 1.70 0.36
CA ARG A 36 18.88 1.54 1.20
C ARG A 36 19.87 2.68 1.01
N ARG A 37 20.10 3.15 -0.22
CA ARG A 37 21.00 4.28 -0.53
C ARG A 37 20.51 5.61 0.03
N ILE A 38 19.21 5.78 0.24
CA ILE A 38 18.62 7.02 0.79
C ILE A 38 18.95 7.15 2.28
N VAL A 39 18.95 6.01 2.99
CA VAL A 39 19.15 5.96 4.44
C VAL A 39 20.63 5.80 4.81
N ASP A 40 21.42 5.12 3.98
CA ASP A 40 22.85 4.87 4.22
C ASP A 40 23.75 5.72 3.28
N PRO A 41 24.33 6.83 3.78
CA PRO A 41 25.19 7.72 2.99
C PRO A 41 26.46 7.05 2.49
N ALA A 42 26.97 6.01 3.17
CA ALA A 42 28.20 5.33 2.77
C ALA A 42 28.02 4.53 1.45
N ILE A 43 26.78 4.11 1.16
CA ILE A 43 26.42 3.40 -0.06
C ILE A 43 26.09 4.38 -1.21
N ALA A 44 25.64 5.60 -0.88
CA ALA A 44 25.17 6.60 -1.84
C ALA A 44 26.26 7.13 -2.80
N ALA A 45 27.54 7.08 -2.42
CA ALA A 45 28.65 7.65 -3.19
C ALA A 45 28.90 7.01 -4.58
N LYS A 46 28.20 5.91 -4.94
CA LYS A 46 28.51 5.11 -6.15
C LYS A 46 27.56 5.28 -7.35
N ARG A 47 26.39 5.94 -7.24
CA ARG A 47 25.45 6.18 -8.37
C ARG A 47 24.60 7.45 -8.19
N LYS A 48 24.19 8.06 -9.31
CA LYS A 48 23.27 9.21 -9.35
C LYS A 48 21.86 8.86 -8.82
N ASP A 49 21.36 9.78 -8.00
CA ASP A 49 19.99 10.09 -7.57
C ASP A 49 19.07 8.91 -7.19
N ALA A 50 19.14 8.51 -5.92
CA ALA A 50 18.14 7.62 -5.33
C ALA A 50 16.79 8.34 -5.20
N LYS A 51 15.69 7.66 -5.55
CA LYS A 51 14.35 8.23 -5.59
C LYS A 51 13.58 7.95 -4.31
N ARG A 52 13.16 9.01 -3.62
CA ARG A 52 12.32 8.90 -2.41
C ARG A 52 10.89 8.50 -2.73
N GLN A 53 10.36 8.97 -3.85
CA GLN A 53 9.01 8.68 -4.30
C GLN A 53 9.04 7.78 -5.53
N ILE A 54 8.38 6.62 -5.45
CA ILE A 54 8.33 5.62 -6.52
C ILE A 54 6.90 5.16 -6.75
N VAL A 55 6.49 5.05 -8.01
CA VAL A 55 5.27 4.36 -8.43
C VAL A 55 5.65 3.16 -9.28
N LEU A 56 5.42 1.94 -8.77
CA LEU A 56 5.58 0.71 -9.52
C LEU A 56 4.42 0.58 -10.50
N ASP A 57 4.72 0.69 -11.79
CA ASP A 57 3.78 0.45 -12.90
C ASP A 57 4.28 -0.72 -13.76
N GLY A 58 3.45 -1.28 -14.62
CA GLY A 58 3.82 -2.39 -15.50
C GLY A 58 2.67 -3.35 -15.77
N PRO A 59 2.87 -4.37 -16.60
CA PRO A 59 1.81 -5.29 -17.03
C PRO A 59 1.05 -5.95 -15.86
N ARG A 60 -0.20 -6.36 -16.10
CA ARG A 60 -0.95 -7.15 -15.12
C ARG A 60 -0.17 -8.41 -14.76
N SER A 61 -0.20 -8.78 -13.48
CA SER A 61 0.43 -10.02 -12.97
C SER A 61 1.95 -10.13 -13.16
N CYS A 62 2.68 -9.00 -13.26
CA CYS A 62 4.15 -9.02 -13.28
C CYS A 62 4.81 -9.03 -11.89
N GLY A 63 4.06 -9.01 -10.78
CA GLY A 63 4.62 -9.15 -9.42
C GLY A 63 4.84 -7.86 -8.63
N LYS A 64 4.31 -6.72 -9.06
CA LYS A 64 4.42 -5.42 -8.33
C LYS A 64 4.00 -5.49 -6.86
N SER A 65 2.80 -6.02 -6.60
CA SER A 65 2.27 -6.19 -5.24
C SER A 65 3.16 -7.09 -4.38
N ILE A 66 3.75 -8.12 -4.98
CA ILE A 66 4.69 -9.03 -4.30
C ILE A 66 5.97 -8.29 -3.95
N ALA A 67 6.55 -7.54 -4.89
CA ALA A 67 7.75 -6.74 -4.66
C ALA A 67 7.53 -5.68 -3.56
N LEU A 68 6.36 -5.04 -3.54
CA LEU A 68 5.99 -4.09 -2.49
C LEU A 68 5.89 -4.78 -1.12
N ALA A 69 5.22 -5.94 -1.04
CA ALA A 69 5.13 -6.72 0.20
C ALA A 69 6.51 -7.20 0.70
N MET A 70 7.38 -7.62 -0.22
CA MET A 70 8.78 -7.98 0.10
C MET A 70 9.58 -6.78 0.60
N LEU A 71 9.36 -5.59 0.03
CA LEU A 71 10.03 -4.37 0.45
C LEU A 71 9.59 -3.97 1.87
N VAL A 72 8.29 -4.07 2.15
CA VAL A 72 7.74 -3.84 3.50
C VAL A 72 8.35 -4.82 4.50
N HIS A 73 8.42 -6.11 4.15
CA HIS A 73 9.04 -7.10 5.02
C HIS A 73 10.51 -6.79 5.30
N TRP A 74 11.29 -6.44 4.26
CA TRP A 74 12.70 -6.07 4.41
C TRP A 74 12.88 -4.80 5.25
N ALA A 75 12.15 -3.72 4.95
CA ALA A 75 12.26 -2.45 5.68
C ALA A 75 11.95 -2.65 7.18
N ARG A 76 10.97 -3.52 7.49
CA ARG A 76 10.66 -3.92 8.86
C ARG A 76 11.80 -4.69 9.53
N THR A 77 12.48 -5.60 8.82
CA THR A 77 13.65 -6.32 9.36
C THR A 77 14.86 -5.41 9.59
N GLU A 78 15.01 -4.35 8.79
CA GLU A 78 16.02 -3.29 9.01
C GLU A 78 15.61 -2.32 10.13
N GLY A 79 14.42 -2.53 10.71
CA GLY A 79 13.93 -1.67 11.75
C GLY A 79 13.50 -0.30 11.26
N TRP A 80 12.75 -0.22 10.16
CA TRP A 80 12.07 1.00 9.71
C TRP A 80 10.63 1.04 10.22
N LEU A 81 10.06 2.24 10.33
CA LEU A 81 8.64 2.43 10.58
C LEU A 81 7.88 2.37 9.25
N VAL A 82 7.01 1.38 9.07
CA VAL A 82 6.37 1.15 7.76
C VAL A 82 4.85 1.27 7.86
N PHE A 83 4.31 2.26 7.17
CA PHE A 83 2.87 2.43 6.96
C PHE A 83 2.47 1.68 5.69
N TYR A 84 1.90 0.48 5.84
CA TYR A 84 1.56 -0.40 4.73
C TYR A 84 0.04 -0.49 4.50
N VAL A 85 -0.38 -0.22 3.27
CA VAL A 85 -1.77 -0.37 2.82
C VAL A 85 -1.81 -1.44 1.70
N PRO A 86 -2.17 -2.70 1.99
CA PRO A 86 -2.20 -3.77 0.99
C PRO A 86 -3.36 -3.66 -0.01
N GLN A 87 -4.41 -2.89 0.31
CA GLN A 87 -5.58 -2.68 -0.54
C GLN A 87 -5.98 -1.21 -0.51
N GLY A 88 -5.34 -0.37 -1.33
CA GLY A 88 -5.69 1.04 -1.46
C GLY A 88 -7.13 1.27 -1.94
N LYS A 89 -7.71 0.31 -2.67
CA LYS A 89 -9.10 0.36 -3.12
C LYS A 89 -10.11 0.44 -1.96
N ASP A 90 -9.84 -0.20 -0.82
CA ASP A 90 -10.71 -0.18 0.37
C ASP A 90 -10.90 1.24 0.92
N TRP A 91 -10.02 2.19 0.59
CA TRP A 91 -10.15 3.58 1.01
C TRP A 91 -11.16 4.38 0.18
N SER A 92 -11.52 3.87 -1.01
CA SER A 92 -12.47 4.50 -1.92
C SER A 92 -13.71 3.65 -2.18
N HIS A 93 -13.83 2.49 -1.53
CA HIS A 93 -14.92 1.54 -1.75
C HIS A 93 -15.38 0.94 -0.44
N GLY A 94 -16.70 0.73 -0.33
CA GLY A 94 -17.34 0.14 0.84
C GLY A 94 -17.35 1.00 2.10
N GLY A 95 -18.21 0.60 3.05
CA GLY A 95 -18.31 1.25 4.36
C GLY A 95 -19.19 2.50 4.39
N PHE A 96 -19.22 3.12 5.56
CA PHE A 96 -19.94 4.36 5.85
C PHE A 96 -19.08 5.56 5.47
N PHE A 97 -19.70 6.57 4.86
CA PHE A 97 -19.09 7.85 4.55
C PHE A 97 -20.04 9.00 4.84
N TYR A 98 -19.49 10.18 5.11
CA TYR A 98 -20.25 11.42 5.29
C TYR A 98 -19.43 12.62 4.82
N ARG A 99 -20.09 13.76 4.56
CA ARG A 99 -19.43 15.01 4.19
C ARG A 99 -18.96 15.71 5.45
N ASN A 100 -17.66 15.94 5.55
CA ASN A 100 -17.05 16.66 6.65
C ASN A 100 -17.34 18.16 6.52
N THR A 101 -17.92 18.74 7.57
CA THR A 101 -18.33 20.14 7.64
C THR A 101 -17.17 21.13 7.72
N TYR A 102 -15.98 20.69 8.15
CA TYR A 102 -14.82 21.55 8.38
C TYR A 102 -13.98 21.79 7.12
N ASN A 103 -13.84 20.78 6.26
CA ASN A 103 -12.90 20.82 5.13
C ASN A 103 -13.54 20.53 3.76
N ASP A 104 -14.87 20.35 3.72
CA ASP A 104 -15.65 20.04 2.51
C ASP A 104 -15.22 18.74 1.78
N LEU A 105 -14.53 17.85 2.48
CA LEU A 105 -14.14 16.53 2.00
C LEU A 105 -15.07 15.45 2.58
N PHE A 106 -14.90 14.22 2.13
CA PHE A 106 -15.70 13.08 2.60
C PHE A 106 -14.87 12.18 3.52
N ASP A 107 -15.42 11.92 4.70
CA ASP A 107 -14.80 11.11 5.74
C ASP A 107 -15.31 9.67 5.70
N THR A 108 -14.43 8.72 6.04
CA THR A 108 -14.71 7.28 6.02
C THR A 108 -14.24 6.63 7.33
N PRO A 109 -15.00 6.77 8.43
CA PRO A 109 -14.53 6.46 9.79
C PRO A 109 -14.30 4.96 10.04
N ILE A 110 -15.13 4.08 9.44
CA ILE A 110 -14.95 2.62 9.57
C ILE A 110 -13.59 2.20 9.01
N GLN A 111 -13.26 2.73 7.83
CA GLN A 111 -12.01 2.42 7.17
C GLN A 111 -10.82 3.03 7.93
N ALA A 112 -10.96 4.26 8.45
CA ALA A 112 -9.96 4.91 9.30
C ALA A 112 -9.59 4.05 10.52
N ALA A 113 -10.58 3.57 11.26
CA ALA A 113 -10.36 2.72 12.43
C ALA A 113 -9.64 1.41 12.06
N LYS A 114 -10.01 0.77 10.95
CA LYS A 114 -9.33 -0.44 10.45
C LYS A 114 -7.86 -0.18 10.14
N ILE A 115 -7.54 0.93 9.46
CA ILE A 115 -6.16 1.32 9.13
C ILE A 115 -5.33 1.53 10.41
N LEU A 116 -5.89 2.22 11.40
CA LEU A 116 -5.23 2.44 12.69
C LEU A 116 -4.94 1.12 13.42
N GLN A 117 -5.91 0.20 13.45
CA GLN A 117 -5.72 -1.14 14.01
C GLN A 117 -4.63 -1.93 13.27
N ASP A 118 -4.63 -1.90 11.94
CA ASP A 118 -3.65 -2.61 11.13
C ASP A 118 -2.23 -2.03 11.30
N PHE A 119 -2.11 -0.70 11.38
CA PHE A 119 -0.83 -0.03 11.61
C PHE A 119 -0.27 -0.32 13.02
N LEU A 120 -1.14 -0.45 14.02
CA LEU A 120 -0.75 -0.77 15.39
C LEU A 120 -0.15 -2.17 15.54
N LYS A 121 -0.74 -3.18 14.88
CA LYS A 121 -0.36 -4.61 15.01
C LYS A 121 1.13 -4.91 14.86
N TYR A 122 1.85 -4.15 14.02
CA TYR A 122 3.28 -4.37 13.80
C TYR A 122 4.18 -3.34 14.50
N ASN A 123 3.69 -2.10 14.64
CA ASN A 123 4.55 -0.98 15.05
C ASN A 123 4.41 -0.63 16.54
N GLU A 124 3.59 -1.35 17.31
CA GLU A 124 3.26 -1.07 18.72
C GLU A 124 4.46 -0.65 19.58
N ASN A 125 5.48 -1.51 19.70
CA ASN A 125 6.67 -1.23 20.53
C ASN A 125 7.39 0.06 20.14
N ARG A 126 7.37 0.44 18.85
CA ARG A 126 8.04 1.65 18.35
C ARG A 126 7.18 2.88 18.52
N LEU A 127 5.86 2.74 18.32
CA LEU A 127 4.91 3.83 18.47
C LEU A 127 4.86 4.34 19.92
N GLN A 128 5.12 3.47 20.90
CA GLN A 128 5.26 3.83 22.31
C GLN A 128 6.52 4.67 22.62
N GLN A 129 7.53 4.63 21.75
CA GLN A 129 8.79 5.36 21.94
C GLN A 129 8.82 6.70 21.19
N LEU A 130 7.86 6.92 20.29
CA LEU A 130 7.81 8.12 19.44
C LEU A 130 6.82 9.13 20.02
N PRO A 131 7.27 10.30 20.48
CA PRO A 131 6.37 11.34 20.98
C PRO A 131 5.59 12.00 19.83
N CYS A 132 4.38 12.47 20.12
CA CYS A 132 3.68 13.39 19.23
C CYS A 132 4.41 14.74 19.21
N GLN A 133 4.65 15.28 18.03
CA GLN A 133 5.32 16.57 17.85
C GLN A 133 4.34 17.72 17.62
N ILE A 134 3.11 17.40 17.24
CA ILE A 134 2.10 18.40 16.95
C ILE A 134 1.03 18.32 18.05
N PHE A 135 0.63 19.49 18.57
CA PHE A 135 -0.28 19.61 19.72
C PHE A 135 -1.64 20.24 19.37
N GLU A 136 -1.88 20.58 18.10
CA GLU A 136 -3.19 21.08 17.66
C GLU A 136 -4.31 20.07 17.97
N PRO A 137 -5.50 20.54 18.40
CA PRO A 137 -6.65 19.67 18.65
C PRO A 137 -7.08 18.89 17.40
N ILE A 138 -7.56 17.66 17.62
CA ILE A 138 -8.01 16.78 16.54
C ILE A 138 -9.51 17.04 16.33
N PRO A 139 -9.95 17.43 15.11
CA PRO A 139 -11.37 17.62 14.84
C PRO A 139 -12.11 16.29 14.93
N LEU A 140 -13.25 16.31 15.62
CA LEU A 140 -14.17 15.18 15.72
C LEU A 140 -15.14 15.20 14.53
N GLY A 141 -15.41 14.02 14.00
CA GLY A 141 -16.38 13.81 12.94
C GLY A 141 -17.53 12.88 13.35
N GLU A 142 -18.27 12.38 12.36
CA GLU A 142 -19.30 11.39 12.62
C GLU A 142 -18.67 10.03 12.95
N GLY A 143 -19.12 9.45 14.05
CA GLY A 143 -18.73 8.11 14.43
C GLY A 143 -19.56 7.09 13.64
N ALA A 144 -18.95 5.96 13.31
CA ALA A 144 -19.60 4.90 12.55
C ALA A 144 -20.86 4.38 13.26
N GLY A 145 -22.03 4.68 12.71
CA GLY A 145 -23.32 4.21 13.26
C GLY A 145 -23.80 4.92 14.53
N VAL A 146 -23.10 5.96 14.99
CA VAL A 146 -23.45 6.72 16.22
C VAL A 146 -23.69 8.22 15.97
N GLY A 147 -23.39 8.73 14.77
CA GLY A 147 -23.65 10.12 14.37
C GLY A 147 -22.60 11.11 14.87
N MET A 148 -22.94 12.40 14.91
CA MET A 148 -22.09 13.45 15.50
C MET A 148 -22.12 13.38 17.04
N MET A 149 -20.97 13.59 17.67
CA MET A 149 -20.91 13.74 19.13
C MET A 149 -21.54 15.08 19.53
N LYS A 150 -22.39 15.10 20.57
CA LYS A 150 -23.03 16.33 21.05
C LYS A 150 -22.11 17.04 22.05
N GLY A 151 -21.73 18.29 21.76
CA GLY A 151 -21.08 19.19 22.73
C GLY A 151 -19.55 19.18 22.77
N ALA A 152 -18.89 18.37 21.94
CA ALA A 152 -17.43 18.40 21.77
C ALA A 152 -17.09 18.28 20.27
N ASP A 153 -16.39 19.27 19.75
CA ASP A 153 -16.00 19.37 18.34
C ASP A 153 -14.56 18.91 18.09
N THR A 154 -13.75 18.83 19.15
CA THR A 154 -12.34 18.46 19.07
C THR A 154 -11.92 17.59 20.25
N VAL A 155 -10.86 16.81 20.06
CA VAL A 155 -10.14 16.09 21.13
C VAL A 155 -8.74 16.66 21.24
N GLU A 156 -8.40 17.10 22.45
CA GLU A 156 -7.04 17.49 22.79
C GLU A 156 -6.23 16.27 23.21
N MET A 157 -4.99 16.19 22.73
CA MET A 157 -4.05 15.15 23.16
C MET A 157 -3.24 15.68 24.34
N PRO A 158 -3.13 14.93 25.46
CA PRO A 158 -2.31 15.33 26.60
C PRO A 158 -0.86 15.61 26.19
N GLU A 159 -0.22 16.62 26.79
CA GLU A 159 1.20 16.89 26.57
C GLU A 159 2.05 15.66 26.93
N GLY A 160 3.03 15.32 26.07
CA GLY A 160 3.87 14.13 26.23
C GLY A 160 3.24 12.82 25.72
N SER A 161 2.06 12.89 25.10
CA SER A 161 1.44 11.73 24.44
C SER A 161 2.33 11.16 23.32
N THR A 162 2.30 9.85 23.15
CA THR A 162 3.03 9.12 22.11
C THR A 162 2.18 8.90 20.86
N LEU A 163 2.80 8.50 19.75
CA LEU A 163 2.07 8.08 18.55
C LEU A 163 1.16 6.89 18.83
N TYR A 164 1.53 6.03 19.80
CA TYR A 164 0.67 4.94 20.27
C TYR A 164 -0.62 5.50 20.89
N ASP A 165 -0.53 6.48 21.79
CA ASP A 165 -1.70 7.07 22.46
C ASP A 165 -2.63 7.77 21.45
N LEU A 166 -2.04 8.45 20.46
CA LEU A 166 -2.77 9.05 19.35
C LEU A 166 -3.58 8.00 18.57
N ILE A 167 -2.95 6.88 18.20
CA ILE A 167 -3.61 5.80 17.46
C ILE A 167 -4.68 5.14 18.32
N GLN A 168 -4.39 4.87 19.59
CA GLN A 168 -5.34 4.26 20.53
C GLN A 168 -6.57 5.13 20.74
N THR A 169 -6.40 6.45 20.75
CA THR A 169 -7.50 7.42 20.82
C THR A 169 -8.40 7.30 19.59
N GLY A 170 -7.83 7.18 18.40
CA GLY A 170 -8.58 6.99 17.16
C GLY A 170 -9.24 5.62 17.01
N ILE A 171 -8.71 4.57 17.66
CA ILE A 171 -9.35 3.24 17.69
C ILE A 171 -10.50 3.21 18.69
N THR A 172 -10.32 3.85 19.85
CA THR A 172 -11.31 3.85 20.94
C THR A 172 -12.47 4.79 20.64
N HIS A 173 -12.18 5.97 20.08
CA HIS A 173 -13.18 6.98 19.74
C HIS A 173 -13.39 7.03 18.22
N SER A 174 -14.48 6.41 17.75
CA SER A 174 -14.80 6.37 16.32
C SER A 174 -14.94 7.75 15.68
N HIS A 175 -15.35 8.77 16.45
CA HIS A 175 -15.46 10.15 15.98
C HIS A 175 -14.10 10.77 15.65
N ALA A 176 -13.04 10.36 16.34
CA ALA A 176 -11.69 10.89 16.15
C ALA A 176 -10.90 10.12 15.08
N SER A 177 -11.35 8.92 14.64
CA SER A 177 -10.56 8.02 13.80
C SER A 177 -10.01 8.68 12.54
N VAL A 178 -10.84 9.44 11.81
CA VAL A 178 -10.41 10.10 10.56
C VAL A 178 -9.42 11.24 10.87
N GLY A 179 -9.73 12.08 11.85
CA GLY A 179 -8.84 13.16 12.29
C GLY A 179 -7.48 12.63 12.76
N VAL A 180 -7.47 11.50 13.47
CA VAL A 180 -6.25 10.80 13.90
C VAL A 180 -5.46 10.28 12.71
N VAL A 181 -6.08 9.70 11.67
CA VAL A 181 -5.37 9.26 10.46
C VAL A 181 -4.71 10.43 9.72
N VAL A 182 -5.41 11.56 9.62
CA VAL A 182 -4.88 12.81 9.03
C VAL A 182 -3.71 13.33 9.85
N ARG A 183 -3.85 13.34 11.17
CA ARG A 183 -2.80 13.76 12.10
C ARG A 183 -1.57 12.85 12.00
N LEU A 184 -1.80 11.54 11.99
CA LEU A 184 -0.76 10.53 11.89
C LEU A 184 0.12 10.72 10.64
N ARG A 185 -0.46 11.12 9.49
CA ARG A 185 0.33 11.44 8.29
C ARG A 185 1.36 12.52 8.59
N LYS A 186 0.91 13.64 9.20
CA LYS A 186 1.76 14.79 9.52
C LYS A 186 2.84 14.41 10.53
N GLU A 187 2.46 13.70 11.60
CA GLU A 187 3.40 13.24 12.63
C GLU A 187 4.48 12.33 12.04
N LEU A 188 4.09 11.35 11.21
CA LEU A 188 5.03 10.43 10.58
C LEU A 188 6.02 11.12 9.64
N SER A 189 5.62 12.22 8.98
CA SER A 189 6.54 13.04 8.18
C SER A 189 7.53 13.87 9.04
N LEU A 190 7.25 14.05 10.34
CA LEU A 190 8.13 14.75 11.29
C LEU A 190 9.07 13.81 12.04
N VAL A 191 8.81 12.50 12.05
CA VAL A 191 9.69 11.50 12.68
C VAL A 191 11.04 11.45 11.95
N LYS A 192 12.13 11.65 12.71
CA LYS A 192 13.51 11.63 12.17
C LYS A 192 14.40 10.58 12.82
N ASP A 193 13.99 10.04 13.97
CA ASP A 193 14.75 9.05 14.73
C ASP A 193 14.90 7.71 13.99
N VAL A 194 13.87 7.37 13.18
CA VAL A 194 13.84 6.15 12.38
C VAL A 194 13.38 6.45 10.96
N PRO A 195 13.87 5.71 9.95
CA PRO A 195 13.35 5.83 8.59
C PRO A 195 11.86 5.45 8.53
N VAL A 196 11.05 6.29 7.90
CA VAL A 196 9.62 6.07 7.68
C VAL A 196 9.34 5.76 6.22
N LEU A 197 8.65 4.65 5.93
CA LEU A 197 8.27 4.24 4.58
C LEU A 197 6.75 4.13 4.46
N PHE A 198 6.17 4.86 3.51
CA PHE A 198 4.76 4.72 3.12
C PHE A 198 4.66 3.77 1.93
N ALA A 199 3.98 2.64 2.09
CA ALA A 199 3.85 1.60 1.07
C ALA A 199 2.37 1.33 0.76
N ILE A 200 1.92 1.65 -0.45
CA ILE A 200 0.50 1.56 -0.83
C ILE A 200 0.34 0.70 -2.07
N ASP A 201 -0.35 -0.43 -1.96
CA ASP A 201 -0.77 -1.24 -3.10
C ASP A 201 -2.12 -0.77 -3.65
N GLN A 202 -2.38 -1.04 -4.93
CA GLN A 202 -3.56 -0.54 -5.64
C GLN A 202 -3.66 1.00 -5.63
N TYR A 203 -2.51 1.68 -5.63
CA TYR A 203 -2.41 3.14 -5.55
C TYR A 203 -3.14 3.86 -6.69
N ASN A 204 -3.30 3.19 -7.84
CA ASN A 204 -4.09 3.69 -8.96
C ASN A 204 -5.57 3.94 -8.61
N SER A 205 -6.14 3.24 -7.61
CA SER A 205 -7.52 3.46 -7.15
C SER A 205 -7.75 4.83 -6.50
N TRP A 206 -6.69 5.57 -6.17
CA TRP A 206 -6.76 6.93 -5.61
C TRP A 206 -6.77 8.04 -6.67
N PHE A 207 -6.64 7.67 -7.95
CA PHE A 207 -6.68 8.59 -9.10
C PHE A 207 -7.97 8.47 -9.92
N THR A 208 -8.96 7.71 -9.43
CA THR A 208 -10.25 7.53 -10.09
C THR A 208 -11.42 7.85 -9.17
N PHE A 209 -12.63 7.70 -9.70
CA PHE A 209 -13.85 7.80 -8.90
C PHE A 209 -13.93 6.68 -7.87
N SER A 210 -14.49 7.03 -6.72
CA SER A 210 -14.84 6.12 -5.64
C SER A 210 -16.18 5.44 -5.92
N GLU A 211 -16.56 4.47 -5.09
CA GLU A 211 -17.90 3.89 -5.11
C GLU A 211 -18.96 4.85 -4.55
N PHE A 212 -18.53 5.84 -3.77
CA PHE A 212 -19.41 6.79 -3.11
C PHE A 212 -20.00 7.81 -4.08
N GLN A 213 -21.25 8.19 -3.82
CA GLN A 213 -21.95 9.18 -4.60
C GLN A 213 -22.66 10.16 -3.68
N GLU A 214 -22.56 11.44 -4.02
CA GLU A 214 -23.23 12.52 -3.30
C GLU A 214 -24.60 12.78 -3.95
N PRO A 215 -25.71 12.70 -3.20
CA PRO A 215 -27.03 13.04 -3.75
C PRO A 215 -27.09 14.56 -4.02
N VAL A 216 -27.31 14.93 -5.28
CA VAL A 216 -27.46 16.33 -5.70
C VAL A 216 -28.94 16.70 -5.78
N THR A 217 -29.76 15.79 -6.30
CA THR A 217 -31.22 15.89 -6.28
C THR A 217 -31.80 14.55 -5.82
N VAL A 218 -33.11 14.52 -5.59
CA VAL A 218 -33.84 13.27 -5.26
C VAL A 218 -33.64 12.18 -6.33
N ARG A 219 -33.26 12.54 -7.57
CA ARG A 219 -33.11 11.61 -8.70
C ARG A 219 -31.69 11.56 -9.28
N SER A 220 -30.73 12.31 -8.73
CA SER A 220 -29.37 12.35 -9.28
C SER A 220 -28.31 12.34 -8.20
N CYS A 221 -27.28 11.53 -8.42
CA CYS A 221 -26.11 11.46 -7.58
C CYS A 221 -24.86 11.82 -8.39
N ARG A 222 -23.97 12.62 -7.79
CA ARG A 222 -22.65 12.95 -8.33
C ARG A 222 -21.66 11.90 -7.86
N PRO A 223 -20.90 11.24 -8.76
CA PRO A 223 -19.84 10.34 -8.35
C PRO A 223 -18.73 11.11 -7.65
N ILE A 224 -18.34 10.67 -6.45
CA ILE A 224 -17.29 11.31 -5.66
C ILE A 224 -15.93 10.82 -6.17
N HIS A 225 -15.04 11.75 -6.50
CA HIS A 225 -13.68 11.38 -6.90
C HIS A 225 -12.87 10.94 -5.67
N ALA A 226 -11.98 9.95 -5.77
CA ALA A 226 -11.23 9.46 -4.61
C ALA A 226 -10.41 10.57 -3.90
N LYS A 227 -9.94 11.57 -4.66
CA LYS A 227 -9.27 12.79 -4.15
C LYS A 227 -10.10 13.63 -3.17
N GLU A 228 -11.43 13.50 -3.23
CA GLU A 228 -12.36 14.22 -2.36
C GLU A 228 -12.58 13.47 -1.03
N LEU A 229 -12.03 12.27 -0.87
CA LEU A 229 -12.04 11.55 0.39
C LEU A 229 -10.88 12.02 1.26
N THR A 230 -11.14 12.44 2.50
CA THR A 230 -10.18 13.09 3.40
C THR A 230 -8.88 12.28 3.56
N MET A 231 -8.98 10.98 3.85
CA MET A 231 -7.79 10.15 4.04
C MET A 231 -6.98 9.99 2.75
N VAL A 232 -7.65 9.79 1.61
CA VAL A 232 -6.97 9.66 0.31
C VAL A 232 -6.33 10.99 -0.07
N ASN A 233 -7.00 12.11 0.15
CA ASN A 233 -6.48 13.45 -0.12
C ASN A 233 -5.13 13.68 0.59
N VAL A 234 -5.01 13.20 1.83
CA VAL A 234 -3.83 13.38 2.69
C VAL A 234 -2.69 12.41 2.36
N TYR A 235 -2.99 11.15 2.02
CA TYR A 235 -1.96 10.13 1.73
C TYR A 235 -1.60 9.99 0.25
N ARG A 236 -2.44 10.46 -0.68
CA ARG A 236 -2.18 10.35 -2.11
C ARG A 236 -0.96 11.18 -2.56
N PRO A 237 -0.79 12.46 -2.18
CA PRO A 237 0.31 13.27 -2.70
C PRO A 237 1.69 12.72 -2.33
N MET A 238 2.56 12.63 -3.35
CA MET A 238 3.99 12.30 -3.23
C MET A 238 4.86 13.58 -3.20
N LEU A 239 4.29 14.70 -2.78
CA LEU A 239 4.97 16.01 -2.77
C LEU A 239 5.92 16.20 -1.57
N HIS A 240 5.71 15.41 -0.50
CA HIS A 240 6.56 15.46 0.68
C HIS A 240 7.90 14.76 0.42
N ASN A 241 8.96 15.18 1.10
CA ASN A 241 10.30 14.56 1.01
C ASN A 241 10.38 13.19 1.73
N ASP A 242 9.23 12.55 1.93
CA ASP A 242 9.07 11.26 2.59
C ASP A 242 9.43 10.12 1.63
N MET A 243 9.86 8.99 2.18
CA MET A 243 10.00 7.77 1.39
C MET A 243 8.62 7.16 1.17
N MET A 244 8.18 7.13 -0.08
CA MET A 244 6.84 6.66 -0.44
C MET A 244 6.90 5.80 -1.70
N VAL A 245 6.22 4.67 -1.66
CA VAL A 245 6.12 3.73 -2.77
C VAL A 245 4.67 3.31 -2.99
N GLY A 246 4.15 3.64 -4.16
CA GLY A 246 2.84 3.18 -4.64
C GLY A 246 3.01 2.04 -5.63
N ALA A 247 2.16 1.02 -5.59
CA ALA A 247 2.08 -0.01 -6.62
C ALA A 247 0.75 0.07 -7.36
N PHE A 248 0.82 0.15 -8.69
CA PHE A 248 -0.37 0.09 -9.53
C PHE A 248 -0.88 -1.33 -9.67
N SER A 249 -2.20 -1.50 -9.55
CA SER A 249 -2.84 -2.79 -9.79
C SER A 249 -3.77 -2.70 -11.00
N HIS A 250 -3.25 -3.06 -12.17
CA HIS A 250 -4.05 -3.23 -13.41
C HIS A 250 -5.01 -4.44 -13.35
N SER A 251 -5.11 -5.11 -12.21
CA SER A 251 -6.20 -6.05 -11.93
C SER A 251 -7.45 -5.35 -11.40
N THR A 252 -7.33 -4.12 -10.91
CA THR A 252 -8.47 -3.26 -10.59
C THR A 252 -9.04 -2.69 -11.88
N ALA A 253 -10.36 -2.51 -11.97
CA ALA A 253 -11.06 -1.97 -13.15
C ALA A 253 -10.83 -0.45 -13.35
N VAL A 254 -9.65 0.01 -12.97
CA VAL A 254 -9.14 1.36 -13.09
C VAL A 254 -8.41 1.36 -14.43
N GLY A 255 -9.00 1.99 -15.46
CA GLY A 255 -8.41 2.04 -16.80
C GLY A 255 -6.98 2.61 -16.82
N LYS A 256 -6.33 2.64 -17.99
CA LYS A 256 -4.97 3.18 -18.11
C LYS A 256 -4.94 4.65 -17.69
N LEU A 257 -4.24 4.94 -16.60
CA LEU A 257 -3.98 6.30 -16.15
C LEU A 257 -2.95 6.98 -17.04
N ARG A 258 -3.01 8.32 -17.11
CA ARG A 258 -2.02 9.15 -17.80
C ARG A 258 -0.63 8.94 -17.21
N GLN A 259 0.42 9.20 -17.98
CA GLN A 259 1.81 9.12 -17.52
C GLN A 259 2.07 10.11 -16.39
N ASP A 260 1.66 11.36 -16.60
CA ASP A 260 1.69 12.40 -15.57
C ASP A 260 0.46 12.28 -14.69
N LEU A 261 0.71 12.11 -13.40
CA LEU A 261 -0.33 12.05 -12.37
C LEU A 261 -0.28 13.34 -11.56
N PRO A 262 -1.43 13.88 -11.12
CA PRO A 262 -1.44 15.03 -10.23
C PRO A 262 -0.76 14.68 -8.91
N ASP A 263 0.03 15.61 -8.37
CA ASP A 263 0.71 15.50 -7.07
C ASP A 263 1.72 14.34 -6.96
N VAL A 264 2.21 13.83 -8.10
CA VAL A 264 3.24 12.80 -8.18
C VAL A 264 4.37 13.30 -9.09
N PRO A 265 5.65 13.17 -8.70
CA PRO A 265 6.76 13.54 -9.57
C PRO A 265 6.73 12.77 -10.90
N SER A 266 7.02 13.46 -12.02
CA SER A 266 6.93 12.88 -13.37
C SER A 266 7.89 11.71 -13.58
N ASP A 267 9.00 11.68 -12.86
CA ASP A 267 10.01 10.63 -12.91
C ASP A 267 9.81 9.54 -11.83
N ALA A 268 8.79 9.62 -10.99
CA ALA A 268 8.54 8.63 -9.93
C ALA A 268 8.15 7.25 -10.48
N ARG A 269 7.62 7.19 -11.72
CA ARG A 269 7.12 5.95 -12.31
C ARG A 269 8.25 5.01 -12.72
N VAL A 270 8.24 3.79 -12.19
CA VAL A 270 9.20 2.73 -12.50
C VAL A 270 8.46 1.52 -13.07
N MET A 271 8.90 1.05 -14.23
CA MET A 271 8.29 -0.08 -14.92
C MET A 271 8.81 -1.41 -14.37
N PHE A 272 7.90 -2.23 -13.85
CA PHE A 272 8.18 -3.55 -13.31
C PHE A 272 8.02 -4.62 -14.40
N PRO A 273 9.11 -5.29 -14.81
CA PRO A 273 9.09 -6.21 -15.94
C PRO A 273 8.37 -7.52 -15.61
N ARG A 274 7.93 -8.22 -16.65
CA ARG A 274 7.51 -9.64 -16.56
C ARG A 274 8.72 -10.53 -16.30
N TYR A 275 8.51 -11.82 -16.05
CA TYR A 275 9.63 -12.73 -15.82
C TYR A 275 10.55 -12.77 -17.04
N THR A 276 11.85 -12.78 -16.79
CA THR A 276 12.85 -13.15 -17.81
C THR A 276 12.83 -14.65 -18.04
N VAL A 277 13.54 -15.13 -19.07
CA VAL A 277 13.67 -16.57 -19.35
C VAL A 277 14.27 -17.32 -18.15
N ASN A 278 15.31 -16.76 -17.52
CA ASN A 278 15.99 -17.38 -16.38
C ASN A 278 15.11 -17.38 -15.11
N GLU A 279 14.35 -16.29 -14.89
CA GLU A 279 13.36 -16.24 -13.81
C GLU A 279 12.25 -17.28 -14.06
N ALA A 280 11.76 -17.39 -15.29
CA ALA A 280 10.74 -18.36 -15.68
C ALA A 280 11.20 -19.81 -15.48
N GLU A 281 12.41 -20.13 -15.90
CA GLU A 281 13.04 -21.44 -15.64
C GLU A 281 13.08 -21.74 -14.15
N THR A 282 13.54 -20.78 -13.34
CA THR A 282 13.65 -20.93 -11.88
C THR A 282 12.28 -21.15 -11.23
N VAL A 283 11.24 -20.41 -11.66
CA VAL A 283 9.85 -20.60 -11.19
C VAL A 283 9.34 -21.99 -11.56
N CYS A 284 9.55 -22.43 -12.81
CA CYS A 284 9.08 -23.74 -13.26
C CYS A 284 9.81 -24.89 -12.52
N HIS A 285 11.11 -24.76 -12.23
CA HIS A 285 11.82 -25.70 -11.36
C HIS A 285 11.26 -25.71 -9.94
N TYR A 286 10.90 -24.54 -9.41
CA TYR A 286 10.25 -24.44 -8.10
C TYR A 286 8.89 -25.18 -8.11
N TYR A 287 8.05 -24.97 -9.13
CA TYR A 287 6.77 -25.67 -9.30
C TYR A 287 6.92 -27.19 -9.45
N MET A 288 7.93 -27.66 -10.17
CA MET A 288 8.26 -29.08 -10.22
C MET A 288 8.60 -29.63 -8.83
N ARG A 289 9.43 -28.91 -8.05
CA ARG A 289 9.78 -29.31 -6.67
C ARG A 289 8.58 -29.33 -5.73
N GLN A 290 7.61 -28.41 -5.93
CA GLN A 290 6.36 -28.38 -5.17
C GLN A 290 5.28 -29.34 -5.70
N LYS A 291 5.61 -30.17 -6.70
CA LYS A 291 4.69 -31.14 -7.32
C LYS A 291 3.46 -30.50 -7.97
N ILE A 292 3.57 -29.22 -8.38
CA ILE A 292 2.57 -28.56 -9.24
C ILE A 292 2.73 -29.08 -10.67
N ILE A 293 3.98 -29.15 -11.14
CA ILE A 293 4.33 -29.83 -12.40
C ILE A 293 4.75 -31.26 -12.07
N LYS A 294 4.21 -32.24 -12.78
CA LYS A 294 4.64 -33.64 -12.62
C LYS A 294 6.07 -33.79 -13.14
N ARG A 295 6.94 -34.46 -12.38
CA ARG A 295 8.37 -34.63 -12.73
C ARG A 295 8.57 -35.26 -14.11
N GLU A 296 7.74 -36.23 -14.47
CA GLU A 296 7.75 -36.92 -15.78
C GLU A 296 7.43 -35.96 -16.94
N ASN A 297 6.67 -34.91 -16.66
CA ASN A 297 6.26 -33.94 -17.66
C ASN A 297 7.15 -32.70 -17.69
N PHE A 298 8.12 -32.57 -16.78
CA PHE A 298 9.03 -31.44 -16.76
C PHE A 298 10.14 -31.64 -17.80
N SER A 299 10.17 -30.80 -18.83
CA SER A 299 11.25 -30.75 -19.83
C SER A 299 11.56 -29.31 -20.24
N GLU A 300 12.75 -29.10 -20.81
CA GLU A 300 13.19 -27.78 -21.27
C GLU A 300 12.22 -27.16 -22.29
N GLU A 301 11.78 -27.97 -23.25
CA GLU A 301 10.84 -27.55 -24.27
C GLU A 301 9.49 -27.12 -23.68
N LYS A 302 8.99 -27.88 -22.69
CA LYS A 302 7.66 -27.66 -22.11
C LYS A 302 7.60 -26.40 -21.24
N TRP A 303 8.60 -26.17 -20.38
CA TRP A 303 8.59 -24.94 -19.57
C TRP A 303 8.82 -23.69 -20.44
N LYS A 304 9.64 -23.79 -21.50
CA LYS A 304 9.78 -22.71 -22.49
C LYS A 304 8.46 -22.42 -23.20
N LYS A 305 7.67 -23.44 -23.56
CA LYS A 305 6.32 -23.25 -24.10
C LYS A 305 5.43 -22.46 -23.13
N ILE A 306 5.44 -22.78 -21.82
CA ILE A 306 4.71 -21.98 -20.82
C ILE A 306 5.17 -20.52 -20.83
N TYR A 307 6.48 -20.28 -20.85
CA TYR A 307 7.04 -18.93 -20.87
C TYR A 307 6.58 -18.14 -22.11
N TYR A 308 6.67 -18.71 -23.30
CA TYR A 308 6.27 -18.03 -24.54
C TYR A 308 4.76 -17.82 -24.63
N LEU A 309 3.93 -18.77 -24.18
CA LEU A 309 2.47 -18.65 -24.16
C LEU A 309 1.99 -17.56 -23.20
N SER A 310 2.58 -17.49 -22.01
CA SER A 310 2.26 -16.47 -21.00
C SER A 310 2.98 -15.13 -21.22
N ASN A 311 3.98 -15.12 -22.11
CA ASN A 311 4.94 -14.03 -22.27
C ASN A 311 5.46 -13.56 -20.88
N GLY A 312 5.89 -14.50 -20.03
CA GLY A 312 6.45 -14.23 -18.70
C GLY A 312 5.46 -13.70 -17.64
N ASN A 313 4.14 -13.79 -17.86
CA ASN A 313 3.13 -13.39 -16.86
C ASN A 313 3.06 -14.41 -15.72
N GLY A 314 3.34 -13.98 -14.48
CA GLY A 314 3.46 -14.90 -13.35
C GLY A 314 2.18 -15.65 -12.99
N SER A 315 1.02 -15.01 -13.11
CA SER A 315 -0.27 -15.67 -12.83
C SER A 315 -0.62 -16.70 -13.90
N GLU A 316 -0.39 -16.37 -15.18
CA GLU A 316 -0.64 -17.30 -16.29
C GLU A 316 0.36 -18.46 -16.26
N MET A 317 1.63 -18.21 -15.97
CA MET A 317 2.63 -19.26 -15.79
C MET A 317 2.24 -20.25 -14.69
N ARG A 318 1.75 -19.75 -13.55
CA ARG A 318 1.25 -20.61 -12.46
C ARG A 318 0.08 -21.47 -12.91
N TRP A 319 -0.89 -20.87 -13.58
CA TRP A 319 -2.07 -21.57 -14.09
C TRP A 319 -1.70 -22.63 -15.13
N LEU A 320 -0.85 -22.29 -16.11
CA LEU A 320 -0.38 -23.19 -17.17
C LEU A 320 0.49 -24.34 -16.63
N ALA A 321 1.24 -24.11 -15.55
CA ALA A 321 2.10 -25.13 -14.95
C ALA A 321 1.34 -26.40 -14.53
N ALA A 322 0.07 -26.28 -14.13
CA ALA A 322 -0.74 -27.43 -13.73
C ALA A 322 -1.18 -28.31 -14.91
N PHE A 323 -1.13 -27.80 -16.15
CA PHE A 323 -1.56 -28.50 -17.36
C PHE A 323 -0.42 -29.19 -18.11
N ILE A 324 0.81 -29.09 -17.57
CA ILE A 324 1.99 -29.79 -18.07
C ILE A 324 2.31 -30.92 -17.11
#